data_AF-A0A3M1Q3C8-F1
#
_entry.id   AF-A0A3M1Q3C8-F1
#
_cell.length_a   1.000
_cell.length_b   1.000
_cell.length_c   1.000
_cell.angle_alpha   90.00
_cell.angle_beta   90.00
_cell.angle_gamma   90.00
#
_symmetry.space_group_name_H-M   'P 1'
#
loop_
_entity.id
_entity.type
_entity.pdbx_description
1 polymer ?
#
loop_
_entity_poly.entity_id
_entity_poly.type
_entity_poly.pdbx_seq_one_letter_code
_entity_poly.pdbx_strand_id
1 'polypeptide(L)'
;MVQNDPDMPSSGGRRDDTAQLPRGPGRRLDPRNTILLVKGAVCLAVGLVLLQAVGRGWIPAAHPLANAALAGAVLANGLGTIYFLRYLYVIWFRR
;
A
#
# COMPACT_ATOMS: atom_id res chain seq x y z
N MET A 1 -24.60 41.69 52.97
CA MET A 1 -23.36 42.46 52.76
C MET A 1 -22.38 41.57 52.01
N VAL A 2 -21.79 42.11 50.95
CA VAL A 2 -20.93 41.46 49.94
C VAL A 2 -19.48 41.41 50.42
N GLN A 3 -18.75 40.31 50.18
CA GLN A 3 -17.28 40.29 49.91
C GLN A 3 -16.86 38.88 49.46
N ASN A 4 -16.81 38.57 48.16
CA ASN A 4 -15.67 38.64 47.21
C ASN A 4 -14.46 37.78 47.60
N ASP A 5 -14.26 36.72 46.79
CA ASP A 5 -13.11 35.80 46.71
C ASP A 5 -11.79 36.48 46.32
N PRO A 6 -10.65 35.82 46.61
CA PRO A 6 -9.64 35.62 45.56
C PRO A 6 -9.02 34.21 45.52
N ASP A 7 -8.91 33.71 44.29
CA ASP A 7 -7.77 32.99 43.70
C ASP A 7 -7.21 31.67 44.30
N MET A 8 -7.53 30.59 43.56
CA MET A 8 -6.89 29.27 43.36
C MET A 8 -5.34 29.18 43.50
N PRO A 9 -4.77 27.97 43.79
CA PRO A 9 -4.36 27.07 42.68
C PRO A 9 -4.39 25.52 42.93
N SER A 10 -4.78 24.80 41.86
CA SER A 10 -4.09 23.67 41.19
C SER A 10 -3.55 22.47 42.01
N SER A 11 -4.01 21.25 41.70
CA SER A 11 -3.27 20.27 40.88
C SER A 11 -3.84 18.85 41.06
N GLY A 12 -3.74 18.03 40.01
CA GLY A 12 -4.20 16.64 40.03
C GLY A 12 -4.79 16.16 38.70
N GLY A 13 -4.59 16.90 37.62
CA GLY A 13 -4.79 16.39 36.27
C GLY A 13 -3.94 15.13 36.08
N ARG A 14 -4.59 13.97 36.08
CA ARG A 14 -4.01 12.73 35.57
C ARG A 14 -3.89 12.91 34.06
N ARG A 15 -2.80 13.56 33.64
CA ARG A 15 -2.33 13.49 32.27
C ARG A 15 -2.08 12.02 32.02
N ASP A 16 -2.94 11.43 31.19
CA ASP A 16 -2.65 10.17 30.56
C ASP A 16 -1.41 10.37 29.69
N ASP A 17 -0.26 10.20 30.33
CA ASP A 17 1.05 10.00 29.70
C ASP A 17 1.06 8.63 29.00
N THR A 18 0.04 8.34 28.19
CA THR A 18 0.25 7.46 27.04
C THR A 18 1.17 8.22 26.14
N ALA A 19 2.48 7.99 26.34
CA ALA A 19 3.55 8.44 25.49
C ALA A 19 3.07 8.45 24.03
N GLN A 20 2.78 9.65 23.53
CA GLN A 20 2.71 9.87 22.10
C GLN A 20 4.11 9.53 21.59
N LEU A 21 4.28 8.27 21.17
CA LEU A 21 5.45 7.86 20.41
C LEU A 21 5.65 8.93 19.34
N PRO A 22 6.82 9.58 19.27
CA PRO A 22 7.09 10.56 18.25
C PRO A 22 6.86 9.82 16.93
N ARG A 23 5.75 10.15 16.27
CA ARG A 23 5.54 9.76 14.88
C ARG A 23 6.68 10.46 14.17
N GLY A 24 7.73 9.71 13.84
CA GLY A 24 8.82 10.20 13.02
C GLY A 24 8.25 10.79 11.73
N PRO A 25 9.07 11.41 10.88
CA PRO A 25 8.64 11.91 9.59
C PRO A 25 8.34 10.71 8.66
N GLY A 26 7.32 9.93 9.02
CA GLY A 26 6.64 9.00 8.16
C GLY A 26 5.97 9.88 7.13
N ARG A 27 6.64 10.04 5.98
CA ARG A 27 5.97 10.36 4.73
C ARG A 27 4.71 9.53 4.71
N ARG A 28 3.56 10.17 4.96
CA ARG A 28 2.26 9.53 4.79
C ARG A 28 2.23 9.18 3.31
N LEU A 29 2.47 7.91 2.99
CA LEU A 29 2.21 7.37 1.68
C LEU A 29 0.74 7.62 1.43
N ASP A 30 0.44 8.49 0.46
CA ASP A 30 -0.93 8.82 0.12
C ASP A 30 -1.68 7.50 -0.12
N PRO A 31 -2.80 7.23 0.59
CA PRO A 31 -3.51 5.97 0.50
C PRO A 31 -3.90 5.66 -0.95
N ARG A 32 -4.14 6.67 -1.79
CA ARG A 32 -4.40 6.51 -3.22
C ARG A 32 -3.21 5.94 -3.98
N ASN A 33 -2.00 6.36 -3.63
CA ASN A 33 -0.76 5.90 -4.28
C ASN A 33 -0.38 4.49 -3.79
N THR A 34 -0.64 4.19 -2.53
CA THR A 34 -0.41 2.86 -1.94
C THR A 34 -1.28 1.80 -2.63
N ILE A 35 -2.55 2.12 -2.91
CA ILE A 35 -3.47 1.21 -3.61
C ILE A 35 -2.98 0.88 -5.03
N LEU A 36 -2.40 1.85 -5.76
CA LEU A 36 -1.83 1.60 -7.09
C LEU A 36 -0.66 0.62 -7.03
N LEU A 37 0.21 0.77 -6.03
CA LEU A 37 1.36 -0.09 -5.83
C LEU A 37 0.94 -1.52 -5.46
N VAL A 38 -0.05 -1.66 -4.56
CA VAL A 38 -0.62 -2.97 -4.21
C VAL A 38 -1.26 -3.64 -5.42
N LYS A 39 -2.07 -2.92 -6.21
CA LYS A 39 -2.65 -3.47 -7.45
C LYS A 39 -1.58 -3.92 -8.43
N GLY A 40 -0.54 -3.11 -8.62
CA GLY A 40 0.60 -3.46 -9.48
C GLY A 40 1.32 -4.72 -9.02
N ALA A 41 1.63 -4.81 -7.72
CA ALA A 41 2.30 -5.95 -7.12
C ALA A 41 1.47 -7.23 -7.21
N VAL A 42 0.16 -7.16 -6.95
CA VAL A 42 -0.75 -8.31 -7.10
C VAL A 42 -0.78 -8.79 -8.56
N CYS A 43 -0.87 -7.88 -9.53
CA CYS A 43 -0.90 -8.24 -10.94
C CYS A 43 0.41 -8.92 -11.39
N LEU A 44 1.56 -8.38 -10.98
CA LEU A 44 2.87 -9.00 -11.24
C LEU A 44 2.99 -10.38 -10.58
N ALA A 45 2.54 -10.53 -9.33
CA ALA A 45 2.56 -11.81 -8.64
C ALA A 45 1.73 -12.87 -9.37
N VAL A 46 0.52 -12.52 -9.81
CA VAL A 46 -0.34 -13.40 -10.61
C VAL A 46 0.34 -13.79 -11.92
N GLY A 47 0.94 -12.83 -12.63
CA GLY A 47 1.67 -13.10 -13.87
C GLY A 47 2.85 -14.06 -13.66
N LEU A 48 3.64 -13.85 -12.61
CA LEU A 48 4.77 -14.72 -12.25
C LEU A 48 4.30 -16.13 -11.87
N VAL A 49 3.20 -16.27 -11.13
CA VAL A 49 2.64 -17.58 -10.77
C VAL A 49 2.20 -18.35 -12.02
N LEU A 50 1.54 -17.68 -12.98
CA LEU A 50 1.14 -18.30 -14.25
C LEU A 50 2.36 -18.75 -15.08
N LEU A 51 3.39 -17.92 -15.17
CA LEU A 51 4.66 -18.27 -15.84
C LEU A 51 5.33 -19.48 -15.18
N GLN A 52 5.37 -19.52 -13.84
CA GLN A 52 5.95 -20.65 -13.09
C GLN A 52 5.13 -21.92 -13.24
N ALA A 53 3.79 -21.82 -13.29
CA ALA A 53 2.93 -22.97 -13.48
C ALA A 53 3.18 -23.66 -14.83
N VAL A 54 3.39 -22.89 -15.90
CA VAL A 54 3.76 -23.44 -17.22
C VAL A 54 5.22 -23.90 -17.24
N GLY A 55 6.16 -23.08 -16.75
CA GLY A 55 7.59 -23.36 -16.79
C GLY A 55 8.04 -24.55 -15.93
N ARG A 56 7.35 -24.81 -14.80
CA ARG A 56 7.59 -25.99 -13.96
C ARG A 56 6.76 -27.21 -14.36
N GLY A 57 5.97 -27.11 -15.43
CA GLY A 57 5.14 -28.21 -15.91
C GLY A 57 3.94 -28.55 -15.03
N TRP A 58 3.50 -27.65 -14.14
CA TRP A 58 2.22 -27.82 -13.44
C TRP A 58 1.04 -27.76 -14.42
N ILE A 59 1.21 -27.01 -15.51
CA ILE A 59 0.33 -27.03 -16.68
C ILE A 59 1.11 -27.66 -17.84
N PRO A 60 0.63 -28.77 -18.44
CA PRO A 60 1.29 -29.39 -19.59
C PRO A 60 1.35 -28.41 -20.76
N ALA A 61 2.52 -28.26 -21.39
CA ALA A 61 2.73 -27.31 -22.50
C ALA A 61 1.85 -27.61 -23.73
N ALA A 62 1.47 -28.88 -23.93
CA ALA A 62 0.56 -29.29 -25.00
C ALA A 62 -0.91 -28.96 -24.72
N HIS A 63 -1.25 -28.57 -23.48
CA HIS A 63 -2.62 -28.24 -23.11
C HIS A 63 -2.98 -26.82 -23.58
N PRO A 64 -4.17 -26.56 -24.15
CA PRO A 64 -4.59 -25.20 -24.55
C PRO A 64 -4.58 -24.18 -23.40
N LEU A 65 -4.62 -24.67 -22.15
CA LEU A 65 -4.50 -23.87 -20.93
C LEU A 65 -3.11 -23.23 -20.79
N ALA A 66 -2.05 -23.84 -21.33
CA ALA A 66 -0.69 -23.27 -21.25
C ALA A 66 -0.60 -21.95 -22.04
N ASN A 67 -1.16 -21.90 -23.24
CA ASN A 67 -1.20 -20.69 -24.05
C ASN A 67 -2.07 -19.60 -23.40
N ALA A 68 -3.21 -19.98 -22.83
CA ALA A 68 -4.06 -19.07 -22.09
C ALA A 68 -3.36 -18.53 -20.82
N ALA A 69 -2.63 -19.37 -20.10
CA ALA A 69 -1.87 -18.99 -18.92
C ALA A 69 -0.71 -18.05 -19.27
N LEU A 70 0.01 -18.30 -20.35
CA LEU A 70 1.07 -17.41 -20.85
C LEU A 70 0.50 -16.07 -21.30
N ALA A 71 -0.60 -16.05 -22.05
CA ALA A 71 -1.28 -14.82 -22.45
C ALA A 71 -1.76 -14.03 -21.22
N GLY A 72 -2.38 -14.71 -20.25
CA GLY A 72 -2.79 -14.13 -18.98
C GLY A 72 -1.62 -13.56 -18.19
N ALA A 73 -0.48 -14.26 -18.18
CA ALA A 73 0.73 -13.78 -17.52
C ALA A 73 1.28 -12.50 -18.14
N VAL A 74 1.32 -12.43 -19.48
CA VAL A 74 1.74 -11.23 -20.21
C VAL A 74 0.81 -10.05 -19.90
N LEU A 75 -0.52 -10.27 -19.95
CA LEU A 75 -1.50 -9.23 -19.65
C LEU A 75 -1.39 -8.74 -18.20
N ALA A 76 -1.25 -9.65 -17.24
CA ALA A 76 -1.12 -9.30 -15.83
C ALA A 76 0.17 -8.52 -15.56
N ASN A 77 1.28 -8.92 -16.16
CA ASN A 77 2.55 -8.20 -16.05
C ASN A 77 2.49 -6.81 -16.72
N GLY A 78 1.85 -6.72 -17.88
CA GLY A 78 1.63 -5.44 -18.58
C GLY A 78 0.80 -4.48 -17.73
N LEU A 79 -0.33 -4.95 -17.18
CA LEU A 79 -1.21 -4.15 -16.33
C LEU A 79 -0.50 -3.74 -15.02
N GLY A 80 0.26 -4.66 -14.41
CA GLY A 80 1.08 -4.38 -13.24
C GLY A 80 2.13 -3.29 -13.49
N THR A 81 2.79 -3.35 -14.64
CA THR A 81 3.78 -2.36 -15.09
C THR A 81 3.13 -0.98 -15.28
N ILE A 82 1.93 -0.91 -15.87
CA ILE A 82 1.18 0.34 -16.03
C ILE A 82 0.86 0.97 -14.66
N TYR A 83 0.42 0.17 -13.68
CA TYR A 83 0.16 0.67 -12.33
C TYR A 83 1.43 1.21 -11.66
N PHE A 84 2.58 0.54 -11.86
CA PHE A 84 3.88 1.01 -11.38
C PHE A 84 4.32 2.32 -12.03
N LEU A 85 4.22 2.42 -13.37
CA LEU A 85 4.54 3.64 -14.10
C LEU A 85 3.64 4.80 -13.67
N ARG A 86 2.35 4.55 -13.47
CA ARG A 86 1.40 5.55 -12.97
C ARG A 86 1.75 6.01 -11.56
N TYR A 87 2.17 5.11 -10.68
CA TYR A 87 2.66 5.45 -9.35
C TYR A 87 3.92 6.34 -9.41
N LEU A 88 4.90 5.97 -10.24
CA LEU A 88 6.12 6.75 -10.44
C LEU A 88 5.82 8.15 -11.00
N TYR A 89 4.95 8.24 -12.00
CA TYR A 89 4.50 9.49 -12.59
C TYR A 89 3.91 10.43 -11.53
N VAL A 90 3.03 9.93 -10.66
CA VAL A 90 2.43 10.73 -9.58
C VAL A 90 3.47 11.27 -8.61
N ILE A 91 4.49 10.49 -8.27
CA ILE A 91 5.55 10.94 -7.33
C ILE A 91 6.47 11.98 -7.95
N TRP A 92 6.80 11.84 -9.23
CA TRP A 92 7.75 12.72 -9.91
C TRP A 92 7.13 14.03 -10.38
N PHE A 93 5.88 14.00 -10.87
CA PHE A 93 5.23 15.19 -11.44
C PHE A 93 4.29 15.92 -10.48
N ARG A 94 3.94 15.35 -9.32
CA ARG A 94 3.18 16.06 -8.26
C ARG A 94 4.03 16.48 -7.05
N ARG A 95 5.36 16.49 -7.19
CA ARG A 95 6.28 17.19 -6.28
C ARG A 95 6.74 18.47 -6.94
#